data_AF-A0A1I6PKE0-F1
#
_entry.id   AF-A0A1I6PKE0-F1
#
_cell.length_a   1.000
_cell.length_b   1.000
_cell.length_c   1.000
_cell.angle_alpha   90.00
_cell.angle_beta   90.00
_cell.angle_gamma   90.00
#
_symmetry.space_group_name_H-M   'P 1'
#
loop_
_entity.id
_entity.type
_entity.pdbx_description
1 polymer ?
#
loop_
_entity_poly.entity_id
_entity_poly.type
_entity_poly.pdbx_seq_one_letter_code
_entity_poly.pdbx_strand_id
1 'polypeptide(L)'
;MVQMTSKRAADLLDQWIVFLDMDNPKAWDRDEYPYIKESLSVVRSVVKLLRGKNAGNAPSKKELAELLNEFIEEIALDDEQEWEKENRAFVQEVHEAAKFAVKFMR
;
A
#
# COMPACT_ATOMS: atom_id res chain seq x y z
N MET A 1 20.56 8.24 3.02
CA MET A 1 19.26 7.56 2.86
C MET A 1 19.07 6.63 4.04
N VAL A 2 17.97 6.79 4.77
CA VAL A 2 17.58 5.83 5.80
C VAL A 2 17.26 4.52 5.09
N GLN A 3 17.90 3.43 5.48
CA GLN A 3 17.66 2.12 4.88
C GLN A 3 16.20 1.70 5.15
N MET A 4 15.47 1.31 4.10
CA MET A 4 14.10 0.82 4.25
C MET A 4 14.11 -0.51 5.01
N THR A 5 13.33 -0.60 6.09
CA THR A 5 13.17 -1.79 6.93
C THR A 5 11.71 -2.25 6.89
N SER A 6 11.44 -3.52 7.21
CA SER A 6 10.05 -4.01 7.24
C SER A 6 9.15 -3.21 8.18
N LYS A 7 9.69 -2.75 9.33
CA LYS A 7 8.95 -1.87 10.24
C LYS A 7 8.63 -0.52 9.59
N ARG A 8 9.62 0.13 8.98
CA ARG A 8 9.41 1.43 8.32
C ARG A 8 8.44 1.32 7.15
N ALA A 9 8.56 0.26 6.34
CA ALA A 9 7.65 0.01 5.22
C ALA A 9 6.21 -0.22 5.71
N ALA A 10 6.03 -1.01 6.78
CA ALA A 10 4.70 -1.22 7.38
C ALA A 10 4.09 0.09 7.88
N ASP A 11 4.88 0.94 8.55
CA ASP A 11 4.40 2.21 9.08
C ASP A 11 4.02 3.20 7.97
N LEU A 12 4.79 3.24 6.87
CA LEU A 12 4.47 4.07 5.70
C LEU A 12 3.20 3.61 4.97
N LEU A 13 3.02 2.29 4.79
CA LEU A 13 1.81 1.75 4.18
C LEU A 13 0.56 1.97 5.05
N ASP A 14 0.69 1.91 6.38
CA ASP A 14 -0.39 2.28 7.30
C ASP A 14 -0.72 3.78 7.22
N GLN A 15 0.30 4.65 7.16
CA GLN A 15 0.09 6.09 6.97
C GLN A 15 -0.57 6.39 5.64
N TRP A 16 -0.24 5.62 4.62
CA TRP A 16 -0.80 5.77 3.29
C TRP A 16 -2.29 5.40 3.22
N ILE A 17 -2.72 4.35 3.93
CA ILE A 17 -4.15 4.02 4.11
C ILE A 17 -4.92 5.22 4.65
N VAL A 18 -4.36 5.92 5.64
CA VAL A 18 -4.97 7.11 6.24
C VAL A 18 -4.92 8.29 5.29
N PHE A 19 -3.80 8.51 4.59
CA PHE A 19 -3.64 9.60 3.62
C PHE A 19 -4.67 9.53 2.49
N LEU A 20 -4.99 8.33 2.01
CA LEU A 20 -6.01 8.09 0.98
C LEU A 20 -7.43 7.94 1.55
N ASP A 21 -7.63 8.04 2.87
CA ASP A 21 -8.93 7.82 3.52
C ASP A 21 -9.61 6.50 3.08
N MET A 22 -8.82 5.42 2.87
CA MET A 22 -9.34 4.16 2.31
C MET A 22 -10.39 3.48 3.22
N ASP A 23 -10.36 3.77 4.53
CA ASP A 23 -11.34 3.27 5.51
C ASP A 23 -12.67 4.05 5.51
N ASN A 24 -12.77 5.14 4.75
CA ASN A 24 -13.94 6.02 4.73
C ASN A 24 -14.75 5.83 3.43
N PRO A 25 -15.88 5.09 3.45
CA PRO A 25 -16.74 4.92 2.27
C PRO A 25 -17.23 6.21 1.63
N LYS A 26 -17.23 7.33 2.35
CA LYS A 26 -17.72 8.62 1.87
C LYS A 26 -16.62 9.44 1.17
N ALA A 27 -15.36 9.03 1.27
CA ALA A 27 -14.24 9.66 0.57
C ALA A 27 -14.14 9.16 -0.89
N TRP A 28 -14.90 8.13 -1.25
CA TRP A 28 -14.82 7.44 -2.54
C TRP A 28 -16.18 7.39 -3.21
N ASP A 29 -16.17 7.33 -4.54
CA ASP A 29 -17.38 7.12 -5.29
C ASP A 29 -17.95 5.72 -5.00
N ARG A 30 -19.29 5.63 -5.01
CA ARG A 30 -20.00 4.42 -4.60
C ARG A 30 -19.59 3.19 -5.40
N ASP A 31 -19.27 3.39 -6.68
CA ASP A 31 -18.92 2.30 -7.61
C ASP A 31 -17.43 1.94 -7.52
N GLU A 32 -16.58 2.84 -7.02
CA GLU A 32 -15.13 2.63 -6.82
C GLU A 32 -14.83 2.04 -5.44
N TYR A 33 -15.61 2.41 -4.42
CA TYR A 33 -15.35 2.01 -3.04
C TYR A 33 -15.24 0.49 -2.81
N PRO A 34 -16.01 -0.38 -3.51
CA PRO A 34 -15.80 -1.83 -3.41
C PRO A 34 -14.37 -2.24 -3.73
N TYR A 35 -13.77 -1.70 -4.80
CA TYR A 35 -12.39 -1.96 -5.18
C TYR A 35 -11.41 -1.41 -4.12
N ILE A 36 -11.61 -0.16 -3.68
CA ILE A 36 -10.76 0.45 -2.63
C ILE A 36 -10.78 -0.36 -1.34
N LYS A 37 -11.94 -0.89 -0.96
CA LYS A 37 -12.10 -1.74 0.22
C LYS A 37 -11.35 -3.07 0.08
N GLU A 38 -11.32 -3.66 -1.11
CA GLU A 38 -10.53 -4.86 -1.39
C GLU A 38 -9.03 -4.56 -1.32
N SER A 39 -8.59 -3.49 -1.98
CA SER A 39 -7.20 -3.00 -1.93
C SER A 39 -6.75 -2.68 -0.51
N LEU A 40 -7.61 -2.07 0.32
CA LEU A 40 -7.35 -1.84 1.75
C LEU A 40 -7.08 -3.16 2.50
N SER A 41 -7.83 -4.22 2.21
CA SER A 41 -7.61 -5.55 2.80
C SER A 41 -6.25 -6.12 2.40
N VAL A 42 -5.84 -5.94 1.15
CA VAL A 42 -4.52 -6.31 0.64
C VAL A 42 -3.43 -5.55 1.38
N VAL A 43 -3.48 -4.22 1.41
CA VAL A 43 -2.45 -3.38 2.06
C VAL A 43 -2.35 -3.72 3.56
N ARG A 44 -3.48 -3.91 4.26
CA ARG A 44 -3.47 -4.35 5.68
C ARG A 44 -2.85 -5.72 5.88
N SER A 45 -3.04 -6.64 4.95
CA SER A 45 -2.43 -7.97 4.99
C SER A 45 -0.92 -7.89 4.80
N VAL A 46 -0.46 -7.04 3.87
CA VAL A 46 0.97 -6.74 3.66
C VAL A 46 1.60 -6.11 4.91
N VAL A 47 0.94 -5.12 5.52
CA VAL A 47 1.39 -4.49 6.77
C VAL A 47 1.56 -5.53 7.89
N LYS A 48 0.61 -6.45 8.04
CA LYS A 48 0.71 -7.55 9.03
C LYS A 48 1.94 -8.43 8.76
N LEU A 49 2.16 -8.82 7.51
CA LEU A 49 3.32 -9.63 7.11
C LEU A 49 4.64 -8.92 7.40
N LEU A 50 4.77 -7.65 7.05
CA LEU A 50 5.95 -6.83 7.31
C LEU A 50 6.25 -6.68 8.81
N ARG A 51 5.20 -6.70 9.65
CA ARG A 51 5.30 -6.71 11.12
C ARG A 51 5.60 -8.10 11.70
N GLY A 52 5.83 -9.11 10.87
CA GLY A 52 6.07 -10.50 11.30
C GLY A 52 4.84 -11.19 11.88
N LYS A 53 3.64 -10.64 11.66
CA LYS A 53 2.38 -11.23 12.12
C LYS A 53 1.85 -12.17 11.05
N ASN A 54 1.19 -13.24 11.49
CA ASN A 54 0.54 -14.17 10.59
C ASN A 54 -0.64 -13.46 9.89
N ALA A 55 -0.71 -13.55 8.57
CA ALA A 55 -1.76 -12.87 7.79
C ALA A 55 -3.10 -13.64 7.84
N GLY A 56 -3.15 -14.81 8.49
CA GLY A 56 -4.38 -15.58 8.69
C GLY A 56 -4.89 -16.17 7.37
N ASN A 57 -6.14 -15.88 7.03
CA ASN A 57 -6.77 -16.27 5.77
C ASN A 57 -6.43 -15.36 4.58
N ALA A 58 -5.34 -14.58 4.69
CA ALA A 58 -4.91 -13.74 3.58
C ALA A 58 -4.45 -14.60 2.39
N PRO A 59 -4.46 -14.04 1.17
CA PRO A 59 -3.83 -14.64 0.00
C PRO A 59 -2.37 -15.04 0.27
N SER A 60 -1.83 -15.90 -0.60
CA SER A 60 -0.42 -16.26 -0.51
C SER A 60 0.49 -15.03 -0.60
N LYS A 61 1.73 -15.09 -0.08
CA LYS A 61 2.67 -13.97 -0.19
C LYS A 61 2.87 -13.51 -1.65
N LYS A 62 2.95 -14.47 -2.58
CA LYS A 62 3.10 -14.19 -4.01
C LYS A 62 1.89 -13.43 -4.55
N GLU A 63 0.69 -13.89 -4.23
CA GLU A 63 -0.57 -13.27 -4.65
C GLU A 63 -0.75 -11.87 -4.03
N LEU A 64 -0.38 -11.69 -2.76
CA LEU A 64 -0.36 -10.35 -2.13
C LEU A 64 0.64 -9.40 -2.81
N ALA A 65 1.77 -9.91 -3.31
CA ALA A 65 2.73 -9.11 -4.05
C ALA A 65 2.21 -8.70 -5.44
N GLU A 66 1.44 -9.56 -6.10
CA GLU A 66 0.76 -9.27 -7.36
C GLU A 66 -0.35 -8.24 -7.16
N LEU A 67 -1.26 -8.47 -6.22
CA LEU A 67 -2.36 -7.54 -5.89
C LEU A 67 -1.86 -6.17 -5.42
N LEU A 68 -0.78 -6.12 -4.63
CA LEU A 68 -0.18 -4.85 -4.22
C LEU A 68 0.42 -4.11 -5.43
N ASN A 69 1.08 -4.81 -6.34
CA ASN A 69 1.60 -4.20 -7.58
C ASN A 69 0.47 -3.64 -8.45
N GLU A 70 -0.57 -4.42 -8.68
CA GLU A 70 -1.75 -3.98 -9.44
C GLU A 70 -2.34 -2.71 -8.81
N PHE A 71 -2.49 -2.68 -7.48
CA PHE A 71 -3.00 -1.49 -6.81
C PHE A 71 -2.07 -0.28 -6.92
N ILE A 72 -0.74 -0.45 -6.89
CA ILE A 72 0.24 0.64 -7.10
C ILE A 72 0.07 1.25 -8.49
N GLU A 73 -0.10 0.41 -9.52
CA GLU A 73 -0.26 0.84 -10.92
C GLU A 73 -1.60 1.56 -11.12
N GLU A 74 -2.70 1.01 -10.60
CA GLU A 74 -4.07 1.56 -10.78
C GLU A 74 -4.24 2.98 -10.21
N ILE A 75 -3.55 3.31 -9.13
CA ILE A 75 -3.59 4.65 -8.52
C ILE A 75 -2.45 5.57 -8.96
N ALA A 76 -1.61 5.12 -9.91
CA ALA A 76 -0.41 5.82 -10.37
C ALA A 76 0.59 6.18 -9.24
N LEU A 77 0.71 5.33 -8.22
CA LEU A 77 1.72 5.54 -7.17
C LEU A 77 3.15 5.36 -7.70
N ASP A 78 3.31 4.70 -8.85
CA ASP A 78 4.57 4.54 -9.56
C ASP A 78 4.88 5.64 -10.58
N ASP A 79 3.92 6.55 -10.88
CA ASP A 79 4.11 7.67 -11.80
C ASP A 79 4.37 9.00 -11.06
N GLU A 80 5.62 9.46 -11.07
CA GLU A 80 6.00 10.72 -10.44
C GLU A 80 5.32 11.97 -11.02
N GLN A 81 4.75 11.90 -12.23
CA GLN A 81 4.07 13.03 -12.87
C GLN A 81 2.68 13.27 -12.28
N GLU A 82 2.04 12.22 -11.77
CA GLU A 82 0.73 12.25 -11.11
C GLU A 82 0.82 12.68 -9.64
N TRP A 83 2.04 12.83 -9.09
CA TRP A 83 2.21 13.19 -7.69
C TRP A 83 1.99 14.68 -7.43
N GLU A 84 1.07 14.96 -6.51
CA GLU A 84 0.88 16.32 -6.00
C GLU A 84 2.15 16.88 -5.36
N LYS A 85 2.54 18.09 -5.78
CA LYS A 85 3.82 18.72 -5.37
C LYS A 85 3.97 18.82 -3.85
N GLU A 86 2.86 19.06 -3.16
CA GLU A 86 2.78 19.24 -1.71
C GLU A 86 3.06 17.92 -0.96
N ASN A 87 2.73 16.79 -1.58
CA ASN A 87 2.83 15.46 -0.98
C ASN A 87 4.00 14.64 -1.53
N ARG A 88 4.72 15.14 -2.54
CA ARG A 88 5.74 14.40 -3.30
C ARG A 88 6.73 13.61 -2.44
N ALA A 89 7.25 14.23 -1.38
CA ALA A 89 8.21 13.57 -0.49
C ALA A 89 7.60 12.36 0.24
N PHE A 90 6.35 12.49 0.71
CA PHE A 90 5.64 11.40 1.34
C PHE A 90 5.30 10.29 0.35
N VAL A 91 4.75 10.65 -0.81
CA VAL A 91 4.39 9.67 -1.85
C VAL A 91 5.61 8.89 -2.34
N GLN A 92 6.77 9.55 -2.46
CA GLN A 92 8.04 8.89 -2.76
C GLN A 92 8.44 7.85 -1.71
N GLU A 93 8.33 8.19 -0.41
CA GLU A 93 8.63 7.24 0.66
C GLU A 93 7.68 6.04 0.66
N VAL A 94 6.39 6.29 0.41
CA VAL A 94 5.37 5.24 0.28
C VAL A 94 5.65 4.34 -0.92
N HIS A 95 6.01 4.90 -2.07
CA HIS A 95 6.37 4.14 -3.26
C HIS A 95 7.58 3.22 -3.00
N GLU A 96 8.62 3.72 -2.32
CA GLU A 96 9.77 2.90 -1.92
C GLU A 96 9.39 1.82 -0.89
N ALA A 97 8.46 2.11 0.03
CA ALA A 97 7.93 1.12 0.97
C ALA A 97 7.14 0.02 0.24
N ALA A 98 6.36 0.38 -0.77
CA ALA A 98 5.58 -0.56 -1.57
C ALA A 98 6.50 -1.47 -2.39
N LYS A 99 7.52 -0.92 -3.06
CA LYS A 99 8.58 -1.69 -3.74
C LYS A 99 9.31 -2.64 -2.79
N PHE A 100 9.64 -2.18 -1.59
CA PHE A 100 10.25 -3.03 -0.56
C PHE A 100 9.31 -4.19 -0.18
N ALA A 101 8.03 -3.91 0.04
CA ALA A 101 7.04 -4.91 0.44
C ALA A 101 6.86 -5.99 -0.63
N VAL A 102 6.77 -5.59 -1.90
CA VAL A 102 6.70 -6.51 -3.05
C VAL A 102 7.92 -7.42 -3.09
N LYS A 103 9.13 -6.86 -2.94
CA LYS A 103 10.38 -7.64 -2.88
C LYS A 103 10.45 -8.56 -1.66
N PHE A 104 9.91 -8.14 -0.52
CA PHE A 104 9.90 -8.93 0.72
C PHE A 104 8.98 -10.16 0.64
N MET A 105 7.95 -10.10 -0.19
CA MET A 105 6.96 -11.18 -0.34
C MET A 105 7.29 -12.17 -1.48
N ARG A 106 8.26 -11.86 -2.32
CA ARG A 106 8.80 -12.74 -3.37
C ARG A 106 9.93 -13.62 -2.82
#